data_AF-A0ABD1F8C9-F1
#
_entry.id   AF-A0ABD1F8C9-F1
#
_cell.length_a   1.000
_cell.length_b   1.000
_cell.length_c   1.000
_cell.angle_alpha   90.00
_cell.angle_beta   90.00
_cell.angle_gamma   90.00
#
_symmetry.space_group_name_H-M   'P 1'
#
loop_
_entity.id
_entity.type
_entity.pdbx_description
1 polymer ?
#
loop_
_entity_poly.entity_id
_entity_poly.type
_entity_poly.pdbx_seq_one_letter_code
_entity_poly.pdbx_strand_id
1 'polypeptide(L)'
;MVDVKDDMTNNDTESYASVNSADPKNVQELTQYVQSLLQTIQDKFQNMSDQILTRIDEMGSRIDDLEKNIGDLMTQAGVEGPDK
;
A
#
# COMPACT_ATOMS: atom_id res chain seq x y z
N MET A 1 18.63 24.08 9.53
CA MET A 1 18.38 22.64 9.30
C MET A 1 16.93 22.41 9.65
N VAL A 2 16.12 22.04 8.67
CA VAL A 2 14.70 21.74 8.89
C VAL A 2 14.65 20.35 9.51
N ASP A 3 14.10 20.28 10.72
CA ASP A 3 13.81 19.04 11.43
C ASP A 3 12.66 18.35 10.68
N VAL A 4 13.01 17.44 9.75
CA VAL A 4 12.03 16.55 9.12
C VAL A 4 12.11 15.23 9.86
N LYS A 5 11.46 15.21 11.02
CA LYS A 5 11.01 13.98 11.65
C LYS A 5 9.55 13.80 11.26
N ASP A 6 9.33 13.29 10.06
CA ASP A 6 8.06 12.70 9.70
C ASP A 6 8.08 11.26 10.24
N ASP A 7 7.45 11.09 11.39
CA ASP A 7 7.21 9.82 12.06
C ASP A 7 6.33 8.93 11.15
N MET A 8 6.96 8.21 10.22
CA MET A 8 6.37 6.98 9.68
C MET A 8 6.63 5.84 10.66
N THR A 9 5.99 5.91 11.83
CA THR A 9 5.74 4.72 12.65
C THR A 9 4.72 3.85 11.91
N ASN A 10 5.18 3.04 10.95
CA ASN A 10 4.37 1.93 10.44
C ASN A 10 4.31 0.85 11.52
N ASN A 11 3.31 1.04 12.38
CA ASN A 11 2.94 0.28 13.56
C ASN A 11 2.25 -1.05 13.21
N ASP A 12 2.83 -1.85 12.29
CA ASP A 12 2.25 -3.13 11.91
C ASP A 12 3.31 -4.22 11.73
N THR A 13 4.38 -4.23 12.55
CA THR A 13 5.34 -5.36 12.57
C THR A 13 5.25 -6.21 13.83
N GLU A 14 4.24 -6.02 14.68
CA GLU A 14 4.04 -6.84 15.87
C GLU A 14 2.68 -7.53 15.82
N SER A 15 2.70 -8.86 16.00
CA SER A 15 1.53 -9.78 16.07
C SER A 15 1.05 -10.47 14.79
N TYR A 16 1.99 -11.00 13.99
CA TYR A 16 1.68 -12.04 12.98
C TYR A 16 1.68 -13.48 13.53
N ALA A 17 2.08 -13.66 14.79
CA ALA A 17 2.31 -14.96 15.41
C ALA A 17 1.19 -15.40 16.39
N SER A 18 0.07 -14.70 16.44
CA SER A 18 -1.07 -15.08 17.30
C SER A 18 -2.18 -15.84 16.55
N VAL A 19 -1.83 -16.54 15.48
CA VAL A 19 -2.71 -17.61 14.98
C VAL A 19 -2.73 -18.65 16.11
N ASN A 20 -3.85 -18.68 16.84
CA ASN A 20 -4.15 -19.53 17.99
C ASN A 20 -3.24 -20.76 18.07
N SER A 21 -2.31 -20.76 19.03
CA SER A 21 -1.40 -21.89 19.32
C SER A 21 -2.13 -23.09 19.94
N ALA A 22 -3.39 -23.31 19.58
CA ALA A 22 -4.15 -24.48 19.97
C ALA A 22 -3.88 -25.57 18.92
N ASP A 23 -3.06 -26.54 19.30
CA ASP A 23 -2.88 -27.76 18.51
C ASP A 23 -4.24 -28.50 18.45
N PRO A 24 -4.86 -28.62 17.26
CA PRO A 24 -6.22 -29.16 17.16
C PRO A 24 -6.24 -30.63 17.59
N LYS A 25 -7.08 -30.97 18.57
CA LYS A 25 -7.09 -32.31 19.20
C LYS A 25 -7.96 -33.33 18.46
N ASN A 26 -8.77 -32.88 17.51
CA ASN A 26 -9.64 -33.71 16.68
C ASN A 26 -9.85 -33.07 15.29
N VAL A 27 -10.44 -33.84 14.38
CA VAL A 27 -10.65 -33.45 12.97
C VAL A 27 -11.55 -32.22 12.83
N GLN A 28 -12.53 -32.06 13.72
CA GLN A 28 -13.44 -30.91 13.71
C GLN A 28 -12.71 -29.62 14.10
N GLU A 29 -11.86 -29.66 15.13
CA GLU A 29 -11.00 -28.55 15.55
C GLU A 29 -9.97 -28.22 14.47
N LEU A 30 -9.37 -29.23 13.84
CA LEU A 30 -8.43 -29.02 12.73
C LEU A 30 -9.09 -28.30 11.56
N THR A 31 -10.33 -28.69 11.22
CA THR A 31 -11.08 -28.04 10.14
C THR A 31 -11.37 -26.58 10.45
N GLN A 32 -11.79 -26.26 11.68
CA GLN A 32 -12.02 -24.88 12.12
C GLN A 32 -10.72 -24.06 12.15
N TYR A 33 -9.61 -24.67 12.61
CA TYR A 33 -8.30 -24.03 12.61
C TYR A 33 -7.85 -23.67 11.19
N VAL A 34 -7.94 -24.62 10.25
CA VAL A 34 -7.60 -24.37 8.83
C VAL A 34 -8.51 -23.30 8.24
N GLN A 35 -9.81 -23.32 8.53
CA GLN A 35 -10.75 -22.30 8.06
C GLN A 35 -10.37 -20.90 8.58
N SER A 36 -10.06 -20.77 9.87
CA SER A 36 -9.63 -19.51 10.48
C SER A 36 -8.29 -19.02 9.91
N LEU A 37 -7.36 -19.93 9.65
CA LEU A 37 -6.09 -19.61 9.02
C LEU A 37 -6.26 -19.10 7.60
N LEU A 38 -7.07 -19.79 6.78
CA LEU A 38 -7.36 -19.35 5.41
C LEU A 38 -8.05 -17.99 5.39
N GLN A 39 -9.01 -17.75 6.29
CA GLN A 39 -9.64 -16.43 6.42
C GLN A 39 -8.61 -15.35 6.76
N THR A 40 -7.73 -15.62 7.73
CA THR A 40 -6.67 -14.68 8.12
C THR A 40 -5.74 -14.35 6.95
N ILE A 41 -5.37 -15.35 6.15
CA ILE A 41 -4.54 -15.15 4.95
C ILE A 41 -5.27 -14.30 3.92
N GLN A 42 -6.56 -14.58 3.69
CA GLN A 42 -7.39 -13.81 2.76
C GLN A 42 -7.48 -12.35 3.20
N ASP A 43 -7.80 -12.10 4.47
CA ASP A 43 -7.92 -10.75 5.03
C ASP A 43 -6.59 -10.00 4.92
N LYS A 44 -5.46 -10.67 5.19
CA LYS A 44 -4.11 -10.08 5.02
C LYS A 44 -3.80 -9.74 3.58
N PHE A 45 -4.12 -10.64 2.65
CA PHE A 45 -3.90 -10.40 1.23
C PHE A 45 -4.76 -9.24 0.71
N GLN A 46 -6.02 -9.17 1.15
CA GLN A 46 -6.91 -8.06 0.79
C GLN A 46 -6.37 -6.73 1.31
N ASN A 47 -6.02 -6.65 2.59
CA ASN A 47 -5.43 -5.43 3.17
C ASN A 47 -4.16 -4.99 2.44
N MET A 48 -3.28 -5.95 2.10
CA MET A 48 -2.07 -5.65 1.32
C MET A 48 -2.41 -5.14 -0.09
N SER A 49 -3.39 -5.75 -0.75
CA SER A 49 -3.87 -5.33 -2.07
C SER A 49 -4.44 -3.91 -2.02
N ASP A 50 -5.21 -3.58 -0.99
CA ASP A 50 -5.82 -2.25 -0.81
C ASP A 50 -4.75 -1.17 -0.57
N GLN A 51 -3.70 -1.49 0.19
CA GLN A 51 -2.55 -0.60 0.37
C GLN A 51 -1.77 -0.36 -0.93
N ILE A 52 -1.59 -1.41 -1.75
CA ILE A 52 -0.93 -1.28 -3.05
C ILE A 52 -1.76 -0.38 -3.97
N LEU A 53 -3.09 -0.56 -4.02
CA LEU A 53 -3.98 0.27 -4.82
C LEU A 53 -3.91 1.73 -4.38
N THR A 54 -3.97 1.99 -3.07
CA THR A 54 -3.85 3.35 -2.51
C THR A 54 -2.55 4.03 -2.96
N ARG A 55 -1.41 3.31 -2.90
CA ARG A 55 -0.12 3.85 -3.37
C ARG A 55 -0.09 4.10 -4.87
N ILE A 56 -0.77 3.28 -5.68
CA ILE A 56 -0.87 3.49 -7.12
C ILE A 56 -1.69 4.76 -7.41
N ASP A 57 -2.80 4.97 -6.70
CA ASP A 57 -3.62 6.17 -6.87
C ASP A 57 -2.84 7.44 -6.48
N GLU A 58 -2.09 7.39 -5.37
CA GLU A 58 -1.18 8.48 -4.97
C GLU A 58 -0.09 8.74 -6.01
N MET A 59 0.51 7.68 -6.57
CA MET A 59 1.49 7.82 -7.65
C MET A 59 0.87 8.42 -8.91
N GLY A 60 -0.37 8.05 -9.26
CA GLY A 60 -1.13 8.65 -10.36
C GLY A 60 -1.28 10.15 -10.19
N SER A 61 -1.79 10.59 -9.04
CA SER A 61 -1.93 12.03 -8.73
C SER A 61 -0.59 12.78 -8.81
N ARG A 62 0.49 12.17 -8.33
CA ARG A 62 1.83 12.79 -8.42
C ARG A 62 2.36 12.87 -9.84
N ILE A 63 2.00 11.91 -10.70
CA ILE A 63 2.33 11.95 -12.13
C ILE A 63 1.57 13.10 -12.79
N ASP A 64 0.26 13.23 -12.55
CA ASP A 64 -0.55 14.31 -13.09
C ASP A 64 0.02 15.69 -12.70
N ASP A 65 0.42 15.86 -11.44
CA ASP A 65 1.07 17.08 -10.95
C ASP A 65 2.42 17.33 -11.65
N LEU A 66 3.22 16.28 -11.89
CA LEU A 66 4.48 16.39 -12.63
C LEU A 66 4.26 16.78 -14.09
N GLU A 67 3.28 16.18 -14.77
CA GLU A 67 2.92 16.50 -16.15
C GLU A 67 2.49 17.97 -16.27
N LYS A 68 1.68 18.45 -15.33
CA LYS A 68 1.29 19.88 -15.27
C LYS A 68 2.49 20.80 -15.07
N ASN A 69 3.35 20.51 -14.08
CA ASN A 69 4.53 21.33 -13.82
C ASN A 69 5.49 21.36 -15.01
N ILE A 70 5.65 20.24 -15.72
CA ILE A 70 6.45 20.18 -16.95
C ILE A 70 5.81 21.03 -18.05
N GLY A 71 4.50 20.94 -18.24
CA GLY A 71 3.76 21.78 -19.19
C GLY A 71 3.98 23.28 -18.92
N ASP A 72 3.79 23.71 -17.68
CA ASP A 72 4.00 25.09 -17.26
C ASP A 72 5.46 25.56 -17.51
N LEU A 73 6.44 24.69 -17.21
CA LEU A 73 7.85 24.97 -17.48
C LEU A 73 8.17 25.06 -18.98
N MET A 74 7.56 24.20 -19.81
CA MET A 74 7.74 24.23 -21.27
C MET A 74 7.17 25.51 -21.87
N THR A 75 5.98 25.94 -21.43
CA THR A 75 5.38 27.22 -21.83
C THR A 75 6.26 28.39 -21.34
N GLN A 76 6.73 28.38 -20.08
CA GLN A 76 7.56 29.45 -19.53
C GLN A 76 8.93 29.57 -20.20
N ALA A 77 9.56 28.44 -20.56
CA ALA A 77 10.84 28.43 -21.25
C ALA A 77 10.72 28.74 -22.75
N GLY A 78 9.50 29.00 -23.26
CA GLY A 78 9.26 29.32 -24.67
C GLY A 78 9.64 28.16 -25.60
N VAL A 79 9.63 26.93 -25.09
CA VAL A 79 9.96 25.70 -25.85
C VAL A 79 8.75 25.18 -26.62
N GLU A 80 7.62 25.87 -26.56
CA GLU A 80 6.58 25.83 -27.59
C GLU A 80 7.20 26.34 -28.90
N GLY A 81 7.93 25.45 -29.58
CA GLY A 81 8.38 25.69 -30.94
C GLY A 81 7.15 26.00 -31.80
N PRO A 82 7.25 26.95 -32.75
CA PRO A 82 6.15 27.23 -33.65
C PRO A 82 5.73 25.92 -34.30
N ASP A 83 4.48 25.52 -34.09
CA ASP A 83 3.86 24.40 -34.79
C ASP A 83 4.23 24.50 -36.28
N LYS A 84 4.93 23.49 -36.78
CA LYS A 84 5.19 23.31 -38.21
C LYS A 84 4.35 22.15 -38.72
#